data_AF-A0A2G5EE66-F1
#
_entry.id   AF-A0A2G5EE66-F1
#
_cell.length_a   1.000
_cell.length_b   1.000
_cell.length_c   1.000
_cell.angle_alpha   90.00
_cell.angle_beta   90.00
_cell.angle_gamma   90.00
#
_symmetry.space_group_name_H-M   'P 1'
#
loop_
_entity.id
_entity.type
_entity.pdbx_description
1 polymer ?
#
loop_
_entity_poly.entity_id
_entity_poly.type
_entity_poly.pdbx_seq_one_letter_code
_entity_poly.pdbx_strand_id
1 'polypeptide(L)'
;MTPSKRRFLPLLLLFSLSALFILSYHSSFNLFFASNNNDTQLTNFKIHQNHNPNSSNFTLTIKLLAFDRLHSITRCLRSLANADYGNDRVNLHVYIDHFKEIDFVNGSVILDQKLQESTRILDFVDGFLWKFGDKFVHYRTGNVGLQAQWLEAWWPSWDEWTTSLPLLWKMIWKFHHFIISFSGL
;
A
#
# COMPACT_ATOMS: atom_id res chain seq x y z
N MET A 1 12.08 16.66 -54.68
CA MET A 1 12.32 16.58 -53.22
C MET A 1 11.10 15.92 -52.59
N THR A 2 11.20 14.65 -52.17
CA THR A 2 10.12 13.91 -51.51
C THR A 2 10.42 13.83 -50.01
N PRO A 3 9.49 14.22 -49.11
CA PRO A 3 9.74 14.11 -47.68
C PRO A 3 9.51 12.68 -47.20
N SER A 4 10.42 12.21 -46.35
CA SER A 4 10.52 10.84 -45.85
C SER A 4 9.45 10.54 -44.77
N LYS A 5 8.37 9.88 -45.18
CA LYS A 5 7.31 9.37 -44.30
C LYS A 5 7.74 8.07 -43.58
N ARG A 6 8.71 8.13 -42.65
CA ARG A 6 9.15 6.94 -41.87
C ARG A 6 9.59 7.24 -40.42
N ARG A 7 8.85 8.08 -39.68
CA ARG A 7 9.10 8.29 -38.22
C ARG A 7 7.94 7.90 -37.29
N PHE A 8 6.79 7.50 -37.82
CA PHE A 8 5.61 7.16 -37.02
C PHE A 8 5.49 5.68 -36.64
N LEU A 9 6.22 4.80 -37.32
CA LEU A 9 6.24 3.36 -37.04
C LEU A 9 6.74 3.01 -35.62
N PRO A 10 7.86 3.57 -35.11
CA PRO A 10 8.32 3.21 -33.75
C PRO A 10 7.38 3.73 -32.66
N LEU A 11 6.74 4.88 -32.86
CA LEU A 11 5.77 5.46 -31.92
C LEU A 11 4.49 4.62 -31.81
N LEU A 12 3.97 4.13 -32.95
CA LEU A 12 2.83 3.21 -32.97
C LEU A 12 3.17 1.87 -32.30
N LEU A 13 4.41 1.40 -32.45
CA LEU A 13 4.88 0.16 -31.83
C LEU A 13 4.98 0.30 -30.30
N LEU A 14 5.51 1.43 -29.81
CA LEU A 14 5.55 1.76 -28.38
C LEU A 14 4.14 1.88 -27.78
N PHE A 15 3.23 2.55 -28.49
CA PHE A 15 1.84 2.68 -28.02
C PHE A 15 1.13 1.32 -27.97
N SER A 16 1.33 0.47 -28.99
CA SER A 16 0.80 -0.90 -29.03
C SER A 16 1.34 -1.77 -27.89
N LEU A 17 2.65 -1.72 -27.62
CA LEU A 17 3.24 -2.45 -26.50
C LEU A 17 2.65 -2.00 -25.16
N SER A 18 2.51 -0.69 -24.95
CA SER A 18 1.94 -0.15 -23.70
C SER A 18 0.47 -0.57 -23.51
N ALA A 19 -0.32 -0.62 -24.59
CA ALA A 19 -1.71 -1.07 -24.54
C ALA A 19 -1.82 -2.57 -24.20
N LEU A 20 -0.91 -3.41 -24.71
CA LEU A 20 -0.84 -4.84 -24.37
C LEU A 20 -0.50 -5.07 -22.89
N PHE A 21 0.40 -4.27 -22.31
CA PHE A 21 0.71 -4.33 -20.88
C PHE A 21 -0.48 -3.93 -20.00
N ILE A 22 -1.24 -2.91 -20.40
CA ILE A 22 -2.45 -2.48 -19.67
C ILE A 22 -3.55 -3.55 -19.77
N LEU A 23 -3.73 -4.15 -20.95
CA LEU A 23 -4.75 -5.18 -21.18
C LEU A 23 -4.42 -6.50 -20.46
N SER A 24 -3.15 -6.88 -20.38
CA SER A 24 -2.72 -8.07 -19.62
C SER A 24 -2.89 -7.89 -18.12
N TYR A 25 -2.66 -6.67 -17.59
CA TYR A 25 -2.93 -6.36 -16.19
C TYR A 25 -4.43 -6.40 -15.89
N HIS A 26 -5.26 -5.91 -16.80
CA HIS A 26 -6.72 -5.95 -16.66
C HIS A 26 -7.28 -7.37 -16.78
N SER A 27 -6.74 -8.22 -17.67
CA SER A 27 -7.17 -9.63 -17.76
C SER A 27 -6.74 -10.43 -16.53
N SER A 28 -5.54 -10.16 -15.99
CA SER A 28 -5.07 -10.76 -14.73
C SER A 28 -5.98 -10.37 -13.56
N PHE A 29 -6.48 -9.13 -13.55
CA PHE A 29 -7.45 -8.68 -12.55
C PHE A 29 -8.81 -9.36 -12.72
N ASN A 30 -9.32 -9.50 -13.95
CA ASN A 30 -10.63 -10.14 -14.19
C ASN A 30 -10.61 -11.67 -14.04
N LEU A 31 -9.46 -12.33 -14.22
CA LEU A 31 -9.35 -13.77 -13.95
C LEU A 31 -9.40 -14.08 -12.44
N PHE A 32 -9.04 -13.11 -11.58
CA PHE A 32 -9.16 -13.24 -10.12
C PHE A 32 -10.59 -13.05 -9.60
N PHE A 33 -11.48 -12.40 -10.36
CA PHE A 33 -12.90 -12.18 -9.97
C PHE A 33 -13.91 -13.07 -10.72
N ALA A 34 -13.47 -13.88 -11.68
CA ALA A 34 -14.33 -14.75 -12.49
C ALA A 34 -14.25 -16.25 -12.14
N SER A 35 -13.51 -16.65 -11.11
CA SER A 35 -13.54 -18.04 -10.62
C SER A 35 -14.33 -18.11 -9.32
N ASN A 36 -15.56 -18.61 -9.46
CA ASN A 36 -16.27 -19.51 -8.55
C ASN A 36 -17.69 -19.03 -8.26
N ASN A 37 -18.57 -19.23 -9.25
CA ASN A 37 -19.93 -19.66 -8.96
C ASN A 37 -20.09 -21.10 -9.44
N ASN A 38 -20.65 -21.91 -8.54
CA ASN A 38 -21.16 -23.27 -8.69
C ASN A 38 -20.14 -24.40 -8.43
N ASP A 39 -20.09 -24.85 -7.18
CA ASP A 39 -20.61 -26.19 -6.88
C ASP A 39 -20.87 -26.38 -5.39
N THR A 40 -22.15 -26.50 -5.05
CA THR A 40 -22.64 -27.08 -3.81
C THR A 40 -22.40 -28.60 -3.85
N GLN A 41 -21.33 -29.10 -3.24
CA GLN A 41 -21.29 -30.49 -2.76
C GLN A 41 -20.61 -30.62 -1.39
N LEU A 42 -21.49 -30.81 -0.41
CA LEU A 42 -21.34 -31.54 0.83
C LEU A 42 -20.06 -32.40 0.91
N THR A 43 -19.07 -31.94 1.67
CA THR A 43 -18.04 -32.82 2.23
C THR A 43 -17.73 -32.38 3.65
N ASN A 44 -18.11 -33.23 4.60
CA ASN A 44 -17.68 -33.20 6.00
C ASN A 44 -16.16 -33.34 6.06
N PHE A 45 -15.42 -32.23 5.95
CA PHE A 45 -14.01 -32.22 6.28
C PHE A 45 -13.85 -31.95 7.77
N LYS A 46 -13.76 -33.05 8.50
CA LYS A 46 -13.26 -33.14 9.87
C LYS A 46 -11.88 -32.45 9.89
N ILE A 47 -11.80 -31.23 10.43
CA ILE A 47 -10.53 -30.53 10.61
C ILE A 47 -9.74 -31.30 11.67
N HIS A 48 -8.90 -32.21 11.20
CA HIS A 48 -7.82 -32.76 12.01
C HIS A 48 -6.80 -31.64 12.17
N GLN A 49 -6.82 -30.98 13.34
CA GLN A 49 -5.76 -30.09 13.79
C GLN A 49 -4.48 -30.93 13.99
N ASN A 50 -3.74 -31.16 12.92
CA ASN A 50 -2.35 -31.58 13.00
C ASN A 50 -1.51 -30.31 13.14
N HIS A 51 -1.37 -29.86 14.39
CA HIS A 51 -0.45 -28.80 14.74
C HIS A 51 0.98 -29.35 14.57
N ASN A 52 1.59 -29.08 13.42
CA ASN A 52 2.99 -29.35 13.17
C ASN A 52 3.81 -28.20 13.81
N PRO A 53 4.66 -28.45 14.82
CA PRO A 53 5.34 -27.39 15.58
C PRO A 53 6.49 -26.68 14.82
N ASN A 54 6.62 -26.91 13.49
CA ASN A 54 7.74 -26.40 12.68
C ASN A 54 7.32 -25.54 11.46
N SER A 55 6.09 -25.01 11.42
CA SER A 55 5.76 -23.98 10.43
C SER A 55 6.30 -22.64 10.90
N SER A 56 7.25 -22.05 10.18
CA SER A 56 7.62 -20.64 10.36
C SER A 56 6.33 -19.79 10.40
N ASN A 57 6.08 -19.11 11.52
CA ASN A 57 4.90 -18.27 11.69
C ASN A 57 4.94 -17.13 10.66
N PHE A 58 4.29 -17.32 9.53
CA PHE A 58 4.10 -16.27 8.54
C PHE A 58 3.29 -15.15 9.20
N THR A 59 3.80 -13.93 9.13
CA THR A 59 3.13 -12.74 9.66
C THR A 59 2.94 -11.77 8.50
N LEU A 60 1.70 -11.37 8.25
CA LEU A 60 1.38 -10.33 7.27
C LEU A 60 1.36 -8.98 7.97
N THR A 61 2.06 -7.99 7.42
CA THR A 61 1.99 -6.60 7.91
C THR A 61 1.44 -5.71 6.79
N ILE A 62 0.29 -5.08 7.04
CA ILE A 62 -0.33 -4.11 6.15
C ILE A 62 0.15 -2.72 6.53
N LYS A 63 0.81 -2.03 5.60
CA LYS A 63 1.22 -0.63 5.77
C LYS A 63 0.30 0.27 4.97
N LEU A 64 -0.63 0.94 5.65
CA LEU A 64 -1.58 1.88 5.07
C LEU A 64 -0.98 3.28 5.05
N LEU A 65 -0.79 3.83 3.86
CA LEU A 65 -0.34 5.20 3.65
C LEU A 65 -1.55 6.09 3.41
N ALA A 66 -1.81 7.03 4.32
CA ALA A 66 -2.97 7.90 4.28
C ALA A 66 -2.56 9.38 4.35
N PHE A 67 -3.33 10.19 3.62
CA PHE A 67 -3.30 11.65 3.70
C PHE A 67 -4.53 12.16 4.46
N ASP A 68 -4.68 13.48 4.65
CA ASP A 68 -5.69 14.22 5.43
C ASP A 68 -7.17 14.04 5.00
N ARG A 69 -7.59 12.85 4.56
CA ARG A 69 -8.91 12.55 4.00
C ARG A 69 -9.65 11.51 4.82
N LEU A 70 -10.47 11.99 5.77
CA LEU A 70 -11.27 11.16 6.69
C LEU A 70 -12.12 10.10 5.97
N HIS A 71 -12.84 10.46 4.91
CA HIS A 71 -13.70 9.50 4.20
C HIS A 71 -12.91 8.37 3.52
N SER A 72 -11.75 8.71 2.94
CA SER A 72 -10.90 7.74 2.25
C SER A 72 -10.30 6.73 3.22
N ILE A 73 -9.75 7.20 4.34
CA ILE A 73 -9.19 6.31 5.38
C ILE A 73 -10.28 5.47 6.04
N THR A 74 -11.46 6.05 6.30
CA THR A 74 -12.60 5.31 6.85
C THR A 74 -13.02 4.16 5.95
N ARG A 75 -13.17 4.41 4.65
CA ARG A 75 -13.55 3.36 3.69
C ARG A 75 -12.48 2.29 3.57
N CYS A 76 -11.21 2.70 3.55
CA CYS A 76 -10.09 1.77 3.45
C CYS A 76 -10.00 0.86 4.68
N LEU A 77 -10.02 1.43 5.89
CA LEU A 77 -9.97 0.65 7.13
C LEU A 77 -11.16 -0.30 7.27
N ARG A 78 -12.37 0.13 6.93
CA ARG A 78 -13.55 -0.76 6.89
C ARG A 78 -13.38 -1.90 5.88
N SER A 79 -12.82 -1.60 4.70
CA SER A 79 -12.54 -2.63 3.69
C SER A 79 -11.53 -3.65 4.19
N LEU A 80 -10.47 -3.19 4.87
CA LEU A 80 -9.46 -4.08 5.46
C LEU A 80 -10.04 -4.92 6.59
N ALA A 81 -10.85 -4.34 7.48
CA ALA A 81 -11.47 -5.10 8.58
C ALA A 81 -12.45 -6.19 8.13
N ASN A 82 -13.01 -6.05 6.93
CA ASN A 82 -13.95 -7.01 6.34
C ASN A 82 -13.25 -8.04 5.43
N ALA A 83 -11.94 -7.92 5.20
CA ALA A 83 -11.20 -8.89 4.41
C ALA A 83 -11.03 -10.21 5.19
N ASP A 84 -10.97 -11.33 4.46
CA ASP A 84 -10.69 -12.64 5.03
C ASP A 84 -9.17 -12.86 5.08
N TYR A 85 -8.65 -12.97 6.30
CA TYR A 85 -7.24 -13.28 6.58
C TYR A 85 -7.07 -14.70 7.15
N GLY A 86 -8.12 -15.52 7.14
CA GLY A 86 -8.10 -16.84 7.76
C GLY A 86 -7.75 -16.78 9.25
N ASN A 87 -6.82 -17.64 9.68
CA ASN A 87 -6.33 -17.69 11.05
C ASN A 87 -4.93 -17.05 11.21
N ASP A 88 -4.47 -16.30 10.21
CA ASP A 88 -3.14 -15.70 10.24
C ASP A 88 -3.13 -14.42 11.06
N ARG A 89 -2.02 -14.16 11.76
CA ARG A 89 -1.81 -12.89 12.45
C ARG A 89 -1.46 -11.81 11.42
N VAL A 90 -2.27 -10.75 11.40
CA VAL A 90 -2.09 -9.62 10.48
C VAL A 90 -1.88 -8.35 11.29
N ASN A 91 -0.69 -7.77 11.20
CA ASN A 91 -0.39 -6.48 11.82
C ASN A 91 -0.80 -5.33 10.87
N LEU A 92 -1.23 -4.21 11.44
CA LEU A 92 -1.65 -3.02 10.71
C LEU A 92 -0.83 -1.81 11.16
N HIS A 93 -0.13 -1.18 10.23
CA HIS A 93 0.57 0.08 10.44
C HIS A 93 -0.13 1.16 9.60
N VAL A 94 -0.60 2.21 10.25
CA VAL A 94 -1.28 3.32 9.58
C VAL A 94 -0.39 4.56 9.66
N TYR A 95 0.05 5.07 8.51
CA TYR A 95 0.86 6.28 8.40
C TYR A 95 -0.03 7.43 7.94
N ILE A 96 -0.14 8.48 8.76
CA ILE A 96 -0.98 9.65 8.49
C ILE A 96 -0.09 10.86 8.29
N ASP A 97 -0.10 11.36 7.07
CA ASP A 97 0.57 12.60 6.67
C ASP A 97 -0.34 13.79 6.96
N HIS A 98 0.19 14.77 7.69
CA HIS A 98 -0.50 16.01 8.00
C HIS A 98 -0.41 17.02 6.84
N PHE A 99 -1.30 18.01 6.83
CA PHE A 99 -1.27 19.09 5.85
C PHE A 99 0.02 19.92 5.97
N LYS A 100 0.43 20.64 4.91
CA LYS A 100 1.66 21.44 4.97
C LYS A 100 1.38 22.81 5.57
N GLU A 101 2.29 23.28 6.43
CA GLU A 101 2.21 24.60 7.08
C GLU A 101 2.23 25.79 6.09
N ILE A 102 2.72 25.55 4.87
CA ILE A 102 2.76 26.55 3.78
C ILE A 102 1.37 26.91 3.23
N ASP A 103 0.34 26.12 3.53
CA ASP A 103 -1.03 26.38 3.07
C ASP A 103 -1.71 27.55 3.84
N PHE A 104 -1.06 28.11 4.87
CA PHE A 104 -1.66 29.04 5.84
C PHE A 104 -1.31 30.51 5.70
N VAL A 105 -0.63 30.91 4.62
CA VAL A 105 -0.18 32.30 4.44
C VAL A 105 -1.35 33.31 4.45
N ASN A 106 -2.61 32.88 4.25
CA ASN A 106 -3.75 33.79 4.04
C ASN A 106 -5.05 33.54 4.88
N GLY A 107 -5.08 32.75 5.96
CA GLY A 107 -6.31 32.73 6.79
C GLY A 107 -6.38 31.75 7.97
N SER A 108 -6.68 32.27 9.16
CA SER A 108 -6.84 31.51 10.41
C SER A 108 -8.03 30.54 10.40
N VAL A 109 -9.14 30.90 9.75
CA VAL A 109 -10.36 30.07 9.71
C VAL A 109 -10.15 28.76 8.94
N ILE A 110 -9.32 28.79 7.89
CA ILE A 110 -9.00 27.59 7.09
C ILE A 110 -8.09 26.65 7.90
N LEU A 111 -7.17 27.20 8.69
CA LEU A 111 -6.32 26.45 9.59
C LEU A 111 -7.14 25.71 10.65
N ASP A 112 -8.08 26.39 11.31
CA ASP A 112 -8.92 25.79 12.35
C ASP A 112 -9.76 24.64 11.78
N GLN A 113 -10.31 24.80 10.57
CA GLN A 113 -11.04 23.72 9.89
C GLN A 113 -10.13 22.53 9.60
N LYS A 114 -8.93 22.77 9.06
CA LYS A 114 -7.96 21.71 8.74
C LYS A 114 -7.48 20.98 9.99
N LEU A 115 -7.24 21.70 11.08
CA LEU A 115 -6.86 21.13 12.37
C LEU A 115 -8.00 20.28 12.95
N GLN A 116 -9.25 20.75 12.85
CA GLN A 116 -10.41 19.98 13.25
C GLN A 116 -10.57 18.70 12.41
N GLU A 117 -10.40 18.77 11.10
CA GLU A 117 -10.42 17.59 10.21
C GLU A 117 -9.33 16.59 10.58
N SER A 118 -8.10 17.07 10.82
CA SER A 118 -7.00 16.22 11.26
C SER A 118 -7.33 15.53 12.58
N THR A 119 -7.85 16.27 13.56
CA THR A 119 -8.23 15.72 14.88
C THR A 119 -9.27 14.61 14.74
N ARG A 120 -10.29 14.81 13.89
CA ARG A 120 -11.31 13.76 13.61
C ARG A 120 -10.70 12.50 13.00
N ILE A 121 -9.65 12.65 12.18
CA ILE A 121 -8.91 11.51 11.64
C ILE A 121 -8.16 10.78 12.76
N LEU A 122 -7.50 11.50 13.67
CA LEU A 122 -6.83 10.90 14.83
C LEU A 122 -7.82 10.08 15.66
N ASP A 123 -8.92 10.72 16.09
CA ASP A 123 -9.96 10.10 16.91
C ASP A 123 -10.53 8.84 16.27
N PHE A 124 -10.79 8.89 14.96
CA PHE A 124 -11.31 7.74 14.22
C PHE A 124 -10.30 6.60 14.13
N VAL A 125 -9.05 6.89 13.78
CA VAL A 125 -8.03 5.86 13.55
C VAL A 125 -7.58 5.24 14.87
N ASP A 126 -7.46 6.03 15.93
CA ASP A 126 -7.15 5.54 17.27
C ASP A 126 -8.28 4.67 17.82
N GLY A 127 -9.53 5.10 17.66
CA GLY A 127 -10.71 4.33 18.06
C GLY A 127 -11.01 3.10 17.20
N PHE A 128 -10.39 2.96 16.03
CA PHE A 128 -10.64 1.84 15.13
C PHE A 128 -10.08 0.51 15.68
N LEU A 129 -10.96 -0.44 15.99
CA LEU A 129 -10.54 -1.76 16.50
C LEU A 129 -9.98 -2.64 15.39
N TRP A 130 -8.76 -3.12 15.57
CA TRP A 130 -8.13 -4.11 14.69
C TRP A 130 -8.08 -5.48 15.40
N LYS A 131 -8.76 -6.48 14.83
CA LYS A 131 -9.00 -7.78 15.48
C LYS A 131 -8.01 -8.89 15.10
N PHE A 132 -7.16 -8.65 14.11
CA PHE A 132 -6.32 -9.69 13.48
C PHE A 132 -4.87 -9.71 13.97
N GLY A 133 -4.44 -8.69 14.71
CA GLY A 133 -3.06 -8.53 15.18
C GLY A 133 -2.83 -7.16 15.80
N ASP A 134 -1.59 -6.69 15.79
CA ASP A 134 -1.26 -5.40 16.39
C ASP A 134 -1.57 -4.25 15.45
N LYS A 135 -2.01 -3.11 16.01
CA LYS A 135 -2.25 -1.86 15.29
C LYS A 135 -1.27 -0.80 15.78
N PHE A 136 -0.52 -0.21 14.86
CA PHE A 136 0.36 0.93 15.10
C PHE A 136 -0.07 2.12 14.25
N VAL A 137 -0.16 3.30 14.87
CA VAL A 137 -0.49 4.53 14.17
C VAL A 137 0.71 5.46 14.22
N HIS A 138 1.17 5.89 13.05
CA HIS A 138 2.34 6.71 12.84
C HIS A 138 1.88 8.07 12.34
N TYR A 139 1.93 9.05 13.23
CA TYR A 139 1.58 10.43 12.91
C TYR A 139 2.80 11.22 12.49
N ARG A 140 2.65 12.03 11.45
CA ARG A 140 3.71 12.89 10.93
C ARG A 140 3.26 14.33 10.97
N THR A 141 4.20 15.24 11.18
CA THR A 141 3.94 16.68 11.32
C THR A 141 3.72 17.39 9.99
N GLY A 142 3.93 16.71 8.85
CA GLY A 142 3.68 17.28 7.53
C GLY A 142 3.69 16.25 6.42
N ASN A 143 3.29 16.68 5.22
CA ASN A 143 3.24 15.85 4.02
C ASN A 143 4.62 15.78 3.36
N VAL A 144 5.21 14.59 3.34
CA VAL A 144 6.53 14.33 2.74
C VAL A 144 6.44 13.87 1.28
N GLY A 145 5.22 13.66 0.79
CA GLY A 145 4.93 13.12 -0.54
C GLY A 145 5.02 11.60 -0.58
N LEU A 146 4.34 11.01 -1.57
CA LEU A 146 4.19 9.55 -1.68
C LEU A 146 5.53 8.81 -1.76
N GLN A 147 6.53 9.39 -2.43
CA GLN A 147 7.86 8.80 -2.57
C GLN A 147 8.55 8.66 -1.21
N ALA A 148 8.64 9.75 -0.44
CA ALA A 148 9.24 9.71 0.90
C ALA A 148 8.40 8.85 1.86
N GLN A 149 7.07 8.90 1.76
CA GLN A 149 6.18 8.09 2.58
C GLN A 149 6.41 6.58 2.35
N TRP A 150 6.61 6.18 1.10
CA TRP A 150 7.01 4.82 0.74
C TRP A 150 8.38 4.44 1.32
N LEU A 151 9.36 5.33 1.17
CA LEU A 151 10.74 5.13 1.63
C LEU A 151 10.88 5.08 3.15
N GLU A 152 9.96 5.66 3.89
CA GLU A 152 9.98 5.60 5.34
C GLU A 152 9.18 4.39 5.84
N ALA A 153 8.05 4.09 5.17
CA ALA A 153 7.22 2.96 5.55
C ALA A 153 7.93 1.62 5.34
N TRP A 154 8.83 1.49 4.35
CA TRP A 154 9.55 0.22 4.13
C TRP A 154 10.69 -0.03 5.12
N TRP A 155 11.13 0.98 5.88
CA TRP A 155 12.28 0.81 6.77
C TRP A 155 11.84 0.08 8.04
N PRO A 156 12.56 -0.97 8.47
CA PRO A 156 12.27 -1.61 9.74
C PRO A 156 12.43 -0.60 10.88
N SER A 157 11.42 -0.46 11.73
CA SER A 157 11.58 0.22 13.02
C SER A 157 12.64 -0.53 13.84
N TRP A 158 13.33 0.16 14.74
CA TRP A 158 14.49 -0.37 15.48
C TRP A 158 14.27 -1.76 16.12
N ASP A 159 13.03 -2.11 16.46
CA ASP A 159 12.67 -3.40 17.05
C ASP A 159 12.70 -4.59 16.07
N GLU A 160 12.74 -4.34 14.75
CA GLU A 160 12.75 -5.36 13.68
C GLU A 160 14.16 -5.60 13.08
N TRP A 161 15.18 -4.91 13.60
CA TRP A 161 16.56 -4.94 13.08
C TRP A 161 17.30 -6.26 13.30
N THR A 162 16.94 -7.03 14.32
CA THR A 162 17.69 -8.25 14.70
C THR A 162 17.56 -9.38 13.69
N THR A 163 16.61 -9.29 12.74
CA THR A 163 16.28 -10.37 11.78
C THR A 163 16.53 -10.02 10.31
N SER A 164 16.87 -8.77 9.97
CA SER A 164 16.79 -8.25 8.59
C SER A 164 18.11 -7.86 7.91
N LEU A 165 19.27 -8.10 8.55
CA LEU A 165 20.61 -7.79 8.00
C LEU A 165 20.86 -8.28 6.55
N PRO A 166 20.42 -9.48 6.11
CA PRO A 166 20.60 -9.93 4.73
C PRO A 166 19.73 -9.18 3.70
N LEU A 167 18.59 -8.63 4.13
CA LEU A 167 17.67 -7.86 3.28
C LEU A 167 18.19 -6.43 3.08
N LEU A 168 18.92 -5.91 4.07
CA LEU A 168 19.50 -4.56 4.08
C LEU A 168 20.51 -4.38 2.92
N TRP A 169 21.35 -5.38 2.64
CA TRP A 169 22.30 -5.33 1.52
C TRP A 169 21.63 -5.48 0.14
N LYS A 170 20.59 -6.34 0.04
CA LYS A 170 19.77 -6.48 -1.18
C LYS A 170 18.98 -5.20 -1.48
N MET A 171 18.59 -4.46 -0.45
CA MET A 171 17.89 -3.18 -0.58
C MET A 171 18.81 -2.05 -1.06
N ILE A 172 20.01 -1.89 -0.47
CA ILE A 172 20.97 -0.87 -0.90
C ILE A 172 21.31 -1.05 -2.39
N TRP A 173 21.44 -2.30 -2.85
CA TRP A 173 21.66 -2.61 -4.27
C TRP A 173 20.48 -2.25 -5.19
N LYS A 174 19.23 -2.56 -4.78
CA LYS A 174 18.04 -2.14 -5.53
C LYS A 174 17.86 -0.62 -5.55
N PHE A 175 18.26 0.05 -4.47
CA PHE A 175 18.18 1.50 -4.34
C PHE A 175 19.13 2.22 -5.28
N HIS A 176 20.39 1.76 -5.35
CA HIS A 176 21.39 2.32 -6.26
C HIS A 176 20.94 2.18 -7.73
N HIS A 177 20.34 1.05 -8.10
CA HIS A 177 19.85 0.83 -9.46
C HIS A 177 18.61 1.69 -9.81
N PHE A 178 17.75 2.00 -8.83
CA PHE A 178 16.57 2.85 -9.03
C PHE A 178 16.95 4.33 -9.20
N ILE A 179 17.88 4.85 -8.40
CA ILE A 179 18.34 6.25 -8.49
C ILE A 179 19.12 6.52 -9.80
N ILE A 180 19.96 5.57 -10.24
CA ILE A 180 20.68 5.71 -11.51
C ILE A 180 19.71 5.76 -12.69
N SER A 181 18.61 5.00 -12.63
CA SER A 181 17.61 4.99 -13.72
C SER A 181 16.81 6.30 -13.83
N PHE A 182 16.73 7.09 -12.76
CA PHE A 182 16.00 8.37 -12.75
C PHE A 182 16.89 9.57 -13.09
N SER A 183 18.21 9.42 -12.95
CA SER A 183 19.19 10.49 -13.20
C SER A 183 19.67 10.53 -14.66
N GLY A 184 19.22 9.59 -15.49
CA GLY A 184 19.58 9.45 -16.92
C GLY A 184 18.46 9.78 -17.90
N LEU A 185 17.40 10.46 -17.45
CA LEU A 185 16.30 10.98 -18.27
C LEU A 185 16.30 12.51 -18.27
#